data_AF-D8F2F4-F1
#
_entry.id   AF-D8F2F4-F1
#
_cell.length_a   1.000
_cell.length_b   1.000
_cell.length_c   1.000
_cell.angle_alpha   90.00
_cell.angle_beta   90.00
_cell.angle_gamma   90.00
#
_symmetry.space_group_name_H-M   'P 1'
#
loop_
_entity.id
_entity.type
_entity.pdbx_description
1 polymer ?
#
loop_
_entity_poly.entity_id
_entity_poly.type
_entity_poly.pdbx_seq_one_letter_code
_entity_poly.pdbx_strand_id
1 'polypeptide(L)' 'MTPLSFEWQWNIEYVIFFGLLYVALGIIGGGITFVAIKTALQVFGFMRERKFHD' A
#
# COMPACT_ATOMS: atom_id res chain seq x y z
N MET A 1 14.22 -25.27 2.96
CA MET A 1 14.42 -23.92 2.37
C MET A 1 14.74 -24.07 0.89
N THR A 2 13.72 -24.39 0.10
CA THR A 2 13.66 -24.14 -1.35
C THR A 2 12.50 -23.15 -1.57
N PRO A 3 12.61 -22.19 -2.48
CA PRO A 3 11.81 -20.95 -2.45
C PRO A 3 10.32 -21.12 -2.86
N LEU A 4 9.88 -22.36 -3.14
CA LEU A 4 8.50 -22.72 -3.52
C LEU A 4 8.00 -23.99 -2.81
N SER A 5 8.70 -24.45 -1.76
CA SER A 5 8.30 -25.61 -0.94
C SER A 5 7.39 -25.14 0.21
N PHE A 6 6.14 -24.83 -0.12
CA PHE A 6 5.07 -24.79 0.88
C PHE A 6 4.31 -26.10 0.77
N GLU A 7 4.51 -27.00 1.72
CA GLU A 7 3.49 -27.98 2.05
C GLU A 7 2.28 -27.19 2.57
N TRP A 8 1.23 -27.09 1.75
CA TRP A 8 0.04 -26.31 2.02
C TRP A 8 -0.79 -26.91 3.16
N GLN A 9 -0.36 -26.71 4.41
CA GLN A 9 -1.26 -26.72 5.54
C GLN A 9 -1.51 -25.28 5.96
N TRP A 10 -2.72 -24.79 5.68
CA TRP A 10 -3.20 -23.48 6.12
C TRP A 10 -3.35 -23.46 7.63
N ASN A 11 -2.24 -23.32 8.35
CA ASN A 11 -2.29 -23.07 9.77
C ASN A 11 -2.81 -21.64 10.00
N ILE A 12 -3.73 -21.50 10.96
CA ILE A 12 -4.36 -20.24 11.37
C ILE A 12 -3.31 -19.15 11.67
N GLU A 13 -2.18 -19.55 12.25
CA GLU A 13 -1.06 -18.65 12.55
C GLU A 13 -0.52 -17.93 11.30
N TYR A 14 -0.35 -18.66 10.20
CA TYR A 14 0.13 -18.08 8.94
C TYR A 14 -0.92 -17.16 8.31
N VAL A 15 -2.20 -17.54 8.38
CA VAL A 15 -3.29 -16.72 7.85
C VAL A 15 -3.36 -15.38 8.57
N ILE A 16 -3.22 -15.37 9.90
CA ILE A 16 -3.23 -14.14 10.69
C ILE A 16 -1.99 -13.30 10.36
N PHE A 17 -0.80 -13.91 10.34
CA PHE A 17 0.44 -13.19 10.05
C PHE A 17 0.44 -12.57 8.64
N PHE A 18 0.18 -13.37 7.59
CA PHE A 18 0.14 -12.88 6.22
C PHE A 18 -1.04 -11.92 5.99
N GLY A 19 -2.18 -12.14 6.64
CA GLY A 19 -3.32 -11.23 6.59
C GLY A 19 -2.96 -9.85 7.12
N LEU A 20 -2.39 -9.77 8.32
CA LEU A 20 -1.95 -8.49 8.90
C LEU A 20 -0.81 -7.85 8.11
N LEU A 21 0.13 -8.65 7.60
CA LEU A 21 1.23 -8.18 6.76
C LEU A 21 0.69 -7.51 5.48
N TYR A 22 -0.22 -8.17 4.76
CA TYR A 22 -0.79 -7.61 3.53
C TYR A 22 -1.68 -6.39 3.79
N VAL A 23 -2.37 -6.34 4.94
CA VAL A 23 -3.10 -5.13 5.35
C VAL A 23 -2.14 -3.97 5.57
N ALA A 24 -1.03 -4.17 6.31
CA ALA A 24 -0.03 -3.13 6.52
C ALA A 24 0.60 -2.66 5.21
N LEU A 25 0.98 -3.60 4.33
CA LEU A 25 1.51 -3.28 3.00
C LEU A 25 0.49 -2.54 2.14
N GLY A 26 -0.79 -2.91 2.22
CA GLY A 26 -1.89 -2.24 1.53
C GLY A 26 -2.07 -0.80 1.99
N ILE A 27 -1.98 -0.53 3.29
CA ILE A 27 -2.04 0.84 3.84
C ILE A 27 -0.86 1.67 3.34
N ILE A 28 0.36 1.14 3.42
CA ILE A 28 1.58 1.85 3.00
C ILE A 28 1.54 2.11 1.49
N GLY A 29 1.28 1.07 0.69
CA GLY A 29 1.19 1.17 -0.76
C GLY A 29 0.06 2.09 -1.21
N GLY A 30 -1.11 2.01 -0.58
CA GLY A 30 -2.24 2.90 -0.84
C GLY A 30 -1.94 4.35 -0.50
N GLY A 31 -1.31 4.61 0.65
CA GLY A 31 -0.91 5.96 1.07
C GLY A 31 0.10 6.59 0.10
N ILE A 32 1.14 5.85 -0.28
CA ILE A 32 2.15 6.30 -1.24
C ILE A 32 1.49 6.55 -2.60
N THR A 33 0.67 5.61 -3.09
CA THR A 33 -0.02 5.74 -4.38
C THR A 33 -0.93 6.97 -4.40
N PHE A 34 -1.69 7.20 -3.33
CA PHE A 34 -2.57 8.36 -3.21
C PHE A 34 -1.77 9.67 -3.28
N VAL A 35 -0.68 9.80 -2.52
CA VAL A 35 0.14 11.01 -2.52
C VAL A 35 0.84 11.19 -3.87
N ALA A 36 1.36 10.13 -4.47
CA ALA A 36 2.00 10.18 -5.79
C ALA A 36 1.03 10.66 -6.88
N ILE A 37 -0.18 10.09 -6.94
CA ILE A 37 -1.22 10.51 -7.89
C ILE A 37 -1.60 11.97 -7.64
N LYS A 38 -1.82 12.35 -6.38
CA LYS A 38 -2.18 13.73 -6.03
C LYS A 38 -1.10 14.72 -6.47
N THR A 39 0.16 14.42 -6.19
CA THR A 39 1.30 15.26 -6.60
C THR A 39 1.41 15.32 -8.12
N ALA A 40 1.26 14.20 -8.83
CA ALA A 40 1.27 14.19 -10.29
C ALA A 40 0.17 15.07 -10.88
N LEU A 41 -1.08 14.92 -10.42
CA LEU A 41 -2.21 15.75 -10.86
C LEU A 41 -2.00 17.23 -10.56
N GLN A 42 -1.35 17.57 -9.45
CA GLN A 42 -1.00 18.96 -9.12
C GLN A 42 0.09 19.50 -10.06
N VAL A 43 1.15 18.72 -10.34
CA VAL A 43 2.23 19.11 -11.27
C VAL A 43 1.73 19.29 -12.70
N PHE A 44 0.82 18.42 -13.17
CA PHE A 44 0.22 18.53 -14.50
C PHE A 44 -0.86 19.61 -14.61
N GLY A 45 -1.16 20.33 -13.52
CA GLY A 45 -2.17 21.40 -13.52
C GLY A 45 -3.62 20.92 -13.59
N PHE A 46 -3.86 19.61 -13.44
CA PHE A 46 -5.21 19.04 -13.39
C PHE A 46 -5.91 19.25 -12.05
N MET A 47 -5.17 19.69 -11.02
CA MET A 47 -5.70 19.96 -9.70
C MET A 47 -5.48 21.44 -9.31
N ARG A 48 -6.56 22.13 -8.93
CA ARG A 48 -6.51 23.53 -8.49
C ARG A 48 -5.65 23.66 -7.24
N GLU A 49 -4.73 24.62 -7.23
CA GLU A 49 -3.89 24.89 -6.07
C GLU A 49 -4.72 25.18 -4.83
N ARG A 50 -4.35 24.54 -3.72
CA ARG A 50 -4.89 24.88 -2.40
C ARG A 50 -4.06 26.06 -1.90
N LYS A 51 -4.67 27.24 -1.80
CA LYS A 51 -4.04 28.40 -1.15
C LYS A 51 -3.82 28.04 0.31
N PHE A 52 -2.59 27.73 0.69
CA PHE A 52 -2.18 27.72 2.08
C PHE A 52 -2.00 29.19 2.45
N HIS A 53 -2.93 29.74 3.26
CA HIS A 53 -2.67 31.04 3.89
C HIS A 53 -1.56 30.81 4.92
N ASP A 54 -0.48 31.57 4.78
CA ASP A 54 0.58 31.68 5.79
C ASP A 54 0.05 32.34 7.08
#